data_AF-Q07MF5-F1
#
_entry.id   AF-Q07MF5-F1
#
_cell.length_a   1.000
_cell.length_b   1.000
_cell.length_c   1.000
_cell.angle_alpha   90.00
_cell.angle_beta   90.00
_cell.angle_gamma   90.00
#
_symmetry.space_group_name_H-M   'P 1'
#
loop_
_entity.id
_entity.type
_entity.pdbx_description
1 polymer ?
#
loop_
_entity_poly.entity_id
_entity_poly.type
_entity_poly.pdbx_seq_one_letter_code
_entity_poly.pdbx_strand_id
1 'polypeptide(L)'
;MTAMPVLALLTASLLLGLYLVLLFLRRERKPVIVGIHLLLGIGGLEMLVMLLRGTPSGNAEAAGQFGVAAAALFGIAMFTGLTGAMIARRSAMSANIVVVTHSSIGLAGFVLFLAWLSSL
;
A
#
# COMPACT_ATOMS: atom_id res chain seq x y z
N MET A 1 -9.13 -7.11 16.63
CA MET A 1 -9.39 -7.07 15.18
C MET A 1 -8.79 -8.32 14.58
N THR A 2 -9.47 -9.00 13.65
CA THR A 2 -8.87 -10.12 12.92
C THR A 2 -8.00 -9.58 11.79
N ALA A 3 -7.02 -10.34 11.30
CA ALA A 3 -6.18 -9.92 10.18
C ALA A 3 -6.92 -9.92 8.83
N MET A 4 -8.10 -10.54 8.74
CA MET A 4 -8.85 -10.72 7.49
C MET A 4 -9.26 -9.41 6.80
N PRO A 5 -9.81 -8.39 7.49
CA PRO A 5 -10.13 -7.11 6.86
C PRO A 5 -8.87 -6.40 6.34
N VAL A 6 -7.75 -6.49 7.07
CA VAL A 6 -6.46 -5.90 6.65
C VAL A 6 -5.96 -6.58 5.37
N LEU A 7 -5.97 -7.91 5.36
CA LEU A 7 -5.60 -8.71 4.20
C LEU A 7 -6.47 -8.37 2.99
N ALA A 8 -7.80 -8.29 3.16
CA ALA A 8 -8.73 -7.97 2.10
C ALA A 8 -8.47 -6.57 1.50
N LEU A 9 -8.33 -5.54 2.34
CA LEU A 9 -8.10 -4.17 1.90
C LEU A 9 -6.76 -4.00 1.18
N LEU A 10 -5.67 -4.54 1.76
CA LEU A 10 -4.34 -4.44 1.17
C LEU A 10 -4.21 -5.25 -0.12
N THR A 11 -4.86 -6.42 -0.19
CA THR A 11 -4.90 -7.22 -1.43
C THR A 11 -5.69 -6.50 -2.52
N ALA A 12 -6.86 -5.96 -2.20
CA ALA A 12 -7.65 -5.17 -3.13
C ALA A 12 -6.88 -3.93 -3.62
N SER A 13 -6.18 -3.24 -2.72
CA SER A 13 -5.33 -2.09 -3.05
C SER A 13 -4.19 -2.48 -4.00
N LEU A 14 -3.49 -3.59 -3.72
CA LEU A 14 -2.42 -4.11 -4.56
C LEU A 14 -2.92 -4.46 -5.97
N LEU A 15 -4.00 -5.24 -6.06
CA LEU A 15 -4.57 -5.64 -7.35
C LEU A 15 -5.00 -4.42 -8.17
N LEU A 16 -5.61 -3.43 -7.51
CA LEU A 16 -5.99 -2.18 -8.16
C LEU A 16 -4.76 -1.37 -8.60
N GLY A 17 -3.69 -1.36 -7.80
CA GLY A 17 -2.42 -0.73 -8.15
C GLY A 17 -1.77 -1.37 -9.38
N LEU A 18 -1.74 -2.71 -9.46
CA LEU A 18 -1.26 -3.44 -10.63
C LEU A 18 -2.11 -3.12 -11.87
N TYR A 19 -3.43 -3.06 -11.72
CA TYR A 19 -4.33 -2.64 -12.79
C TYR A 19 -4.06 -1.19 -13.25
N LEU A 20 -3.80 -0.27 -12.31
CA LEU A 20 -3.43 1.11 -12.63
C LEU A 20 -2.07 1.20 -13.35
N VAL A 21 -1.11 0.32 -13.04
CA VAL A 21 0.15 0.21 -13.81
C VAL A 21 -0.14 -0.22 -15.25
N LEU A 22 -1.05 -1.18 -15.47
CA LEU A 22 -1.46 -1.56 -16.83
C LEU A 22 -2.11 -0.39 -17.58
N LEU A 23 -3.00 0.36 -16.93
CA LEU A 23 -3.60 1.56 -17.53
C LEU A 23 -2.54 2.64 -17.83
N PHE A 24 -1.55 2.82 -16.95
CA PHE A 24 -0.44 3.73 -17.17
C PHE A 24 0.37 3.35 -18.42
N LEU A 25 0.68 2.07 -18.62
CA LEU A 25 1.36 1.57 -19.81
C LEU A 25 0.52 1.77 -21.09
N ARG A 26 -0.81 1.67 -20.97
CA ARG A 26 -1.77 1.99 -22.05
C ARG A 26 -2.01 3.48 -22.26
N ARG A 27 -1.40 4.34 -21.43
CA ARG A 27 -1.62 5.80 -21.41
C ARG A 27 -3.07 6.20 -21.14
N GLU A 28 -3.83 5.34 -20.46
CA GLU A 28 -5.20 5.61 -20.04
C GLU A 28 -5.26 6.25 -18.66
N ARG A 29 -6.17 7.21 -18.46
CA ARG A 29 -6.38 7.88 -17.18
C ARG A 29 -7.78 7.62 -16.65
N LYS A 30 -7.87 6.99 -15.48
CA LYS A 30 -9.13 6.70 -14.79
C LYS A 30 -9.09 7.27 -13.36
N PRO A 31 -9.34 8.59 -13.17
CA PRO A 31 -9.13 9.27 -11.89
C PRO A 31 -9.97 8.70 -10.73
N VAL A 32 -11.17 8.22 -11.02
CA VAL A 32 -12.03 7.55 -10.02
C VAL A 32 -11.36 6.30 -9.45
N ILE A 33 -10.73 5.51 -10.32
CA ILE A 33 -10.04 4.26 -9.93
C ILE A 33 -8.80 4.58 -9.08
N VAL A 34 -8.08 5.65 -9.42
CA VAL A 34 -6.97 6.17 -8.58
C VAL A 34 -7.47 6.58 -7.19
N GLY A 35 -8.62 7.25 -7.12
CA GLY A 35 -9.25 7.61 -5.84
C GLY A 35 -9.60 6.38 -5.00
N ILE A 36 -10.18 5.34 -5.61
CA ILE A 36 -10.48 4.08 -4.91
C ILE A 36 -9.19 3.41 -4.40
N HIS A 37 -8.14 3.36 -5.22
CA HIS A 37 -6.84 2.81 -4.81
C HIS A 37 -6.26 3.56 -3.60
N LEU A 38 -6.36 4.89 -3.61
CA LEU A 38 -5.94 5.71 -2.48
C LEU A 38 -6.72 5.38 -1.20
N LEU A 39 -8.06 5.30 -1.28
CA LEU A 39 -8.90 4.98 -0.12
C LEU A 39 -8.62 3.58 0.43
N LEU A 40 -8.45 2.59 -0.44
CA LEU A 40 -8.08 1.22 -0.04
C LEU A 40 -6.69 1.19 0.62
N GLY A 41 -5.73 1.94 0.08
CA GLY A 41 -4.39 2.06 0.64
C GLY A 41 -4.39 2.71 2.03
N ILE A 42 -5.09 3.83 2.19
CA ILE A 42 -5.23 4.53 3.49
C ILE A 42 -5.91 3.63 4.51
N GLY A 43 -7.09 3.09 4.18
CA GLY A 43 -7.86 2.25 5.10
C GLY A 43 -7.12 0.96 5.46
N GLY A 44 -6.44 0.34 4.50
CA GLY A 44 -5.60 -0.84 4.75
C GLY A 44 -4.41 -0.54 5.67
N LEU A 45 -3.72 0.59 5.45
CA LEU A 45 -2.61 1.03 6.30
C LEU A 45 -3.07 1.38 7.72
N GLU A 46 -4.16 2.12 7.86
CA GLU A 46 -4.74 2.46 9.16
C GLU A 46 -5.08 1.19 9.94
N MET A 47 -5.80 0.25 9.31
CA MET A 47 -6.17 -1.02 9.94
C MET A 47 -4.94 -1.87 10.29
N LEU A 48 -3.91 -1.89 9.45
CA LEU A 48 -2.64 -2.56 9.77
C LEU A 48 -1.98 -1.93 11.00
N VAL A 49 -1.89 -0.60 11.07
CA VAL A 49 -1.31 0.09 12.23
C VAL A 49 -2.10 -0.19 13.50
N MET A 50 -3.43 -0.20 13.42
CA MET A 50 -4.29 -0.56 14.56
C MET A 50 -4.08 -2.02 14.98
N LEU A 51 -3.95 -2.93 14.02
CA LEU A 51 -3.68 -4.35 14.29
C LEU A 51 -2.33 -4.54 15.00
N LEU A 52 -1.27 -3.86 14.53
CA LEU A 52 0.07 -3.93 15.13
C LEU A 52 0.14 -3.26 16.52
N ARG A 53 -0.71 -2.28 16.79
CA ARG A 53 -0.81 -1.64 18.12
C ARG A 53 -1.55 -2.49 19.16
N GLY A 54 -2.30 -3.50 18.73
CA GLY A 54 -3.13 -4.33 19.60
C GLY A 54 -4.47 -3.69 19.97
N THR A 55 -5.37 -4.48 20.55
CA THR A 55 -6.68 -4.00 21.04
C THR A 55 -6.57 -3.32 22.40
N PRO A 56 -7.54 -2.45 22.79
CA PRO A 56 -7.56 -1.83 24.13
C PRO A 56 -7.55 -2.82 25.30
N SER A 57 -7.89 -4.09 25.05
CA SER A 57 -7.78 -5.19 26.01
C SER A 57 -6.35 -5.69 26.25
N GLY A 58 -5.33 -5.11 25.60
CA GLY A 58 -3.91 -5.38 25.85
C GLY A 58 -3.32 -6.56 25.07
N ASN A 59 -4.12 -7.28 24.29
CA ASN A 59 -3.63 -8.35 23.42
C ASN A 59 -3.12 -7.73 22.12
N ALA A 60 -1.81 -7.47 22.05
CA ALA A 60 -1.13 -7.16 20.81
C ALA A 60 -0.78 -8.46 20.09
N GLU A 61 -1.14 -8.55 18.80
CA GLU A 61 -0.48 -9.50 17.92
C GLU A 61 1.01 -9.13 17.89
N ALA A 62 1.91 -10.10 18.04
CA ALA A 62 3.33 -9.82 17.99
C ALA A 62 3.68 -9.26 16.60
N ALA A 63 3.79 -7.93 16.51
CA ALA A 63 4.02 -7.21 15.26
C ALA A 63 5.28 -7.71 14.51
N GLY A 64 6.27 -8.21 15.26
CA GLY A 64 7.55 -8.66 14.71
C GLY A 64 8.27 -7.57 13.94
N GLN A 65 9.45 -7.88 13.41
CA GLN A 65 10.16 -6.93 12.55
C GLN A 65 9.48 -6.77 11.18
N PHE A 66 8.86 -7.84 10.66
CA PHE A 66 8.21 -7.81 9.35
C PHE A 66 6.90 -6.99 9.32
N GLY A 67 6.05 -7.06 10.36
CA GLY A 67 4.83 -6.25 10.40
C GLY A 67 5.13 -4.75 10.48
N VAL A 68 6.12 -4.37 11.30
CA VAL A 68 6.61 -2.98 11.40
C VAL A 68 7.21 -2.51 10.07
N ALA A 69 8.07 -3.32 9.44
CA ALA A 69 8.66 -2.99 8.16
C ALA A 69 7.61 -2.86 7.05
N ALA A 70 6.61 -3.73 7.02
CA ALA A 70 5.49 -3.65 6.07
C ALA A 70 4.70 -2.33 6.24
N ALA A 71 4.33 -1.98 7.47
CA ALA A 71 3.63 -0.72 7.76
C ALA A 71 4.45 0.51 7.34
N ALA A 72 5.77 0.50 7.58
CA ALA A 72 6.67 1.56 7.16
C ALA A 72 6.73 1.69 5.63
N LEU A 73 6.89 0.58 4.91
CA LEU A 73 6.92 0.58 3.45
C LEU A 73 5.58 1.03 2.85
N PHE A 74 4.45 0.60 3.40
CA PHE A 74 3.14 1.11 2.97
C PHE A 74 2.98 2.61 3.23
N GLY A 75 3.47 3.11 4.37
CA GLY A 75 3.54 4.55 4.64
C GLY A 75 4.34 5.30 3.58
N ILE A 76 5.54 4.81 3.23
CA ILE A 76 6.38 5.38 2.18
C ILE A 76 5.68 5.30 0.81
N ALA A 77 5.04 4.17 0.48
CA ALA A 77 4.26 4.01 -0.74
C ALA A 77 3.13 5.04 -0.82
N MET A 78 2.40 5.27 0.27
CA MET A 78 1.35 6.29 0.34
C MET A 78 1.91 7.70 0.07
N PHE A 79 3.01 8.08 0.73
CA PHE A 79 3.64 9.39 0.52
C PHE A 79 4.16 9.57 -0.91
N THR A 80 4.81 8.55 -1.48
CA THR A 80 5.30 8.59 -2.86
C THR A 80 4.14 8.64 -3.88
N GLY A 81 3.00 8.03 -3.58
CA GLY A 81 1.79 8.14 -4.41
C GLY A 81 1.19 9.55 -4.41
N LEU A 82 1.02 10.15 -3.23
CA LEU A 82 0.49 11.53 -3.09
C LEU A 82 1.43 12.57 -3.71
N THR A 83 2.71 12.55 -3.33
CA THR A 83 3.70 13.53 -3.78
C THR A 83 4.13 13.29 -5.22
N GLY A 84 4.14 12.02 -5.65
CA GLY A 84 4.47 11.59 -7.00
C GLY A 84 3.53 12.18 -8.04
N ALA A 85 2.26 12.41 -7.73
CA ALA A 85 1.32 13.07 -8.64
C ALA A 85 1.74 14.50 -9.02
N MET A 86 2.45 15.21 -8.12
CA MET A 86 3.01 16.54 -8.40
C MET A 86 4.30 16.45 -9.23
N ILE A 87 5.16 15.48 -8.93
CA ILE A 87 6.45 15.27 -9.61
C ILE A 87 6.26 14.73 -11.04
N ALA A 88 5.33 13.79 -11.22
CA ALA A 88 5.05 13.12 -12.48
C ALA A 88 4.53 14.06 -13.58
N ARG A 89 4.06 15.26 -13.22
CA ARG A 89 3.64 16.29 -14.19
C ARG A 89 4.81 16.94 -14.93
N ARG A 90 6.04 16.80 -14.45
CA ARG A 90 7.21 17.52 -15.00
C ARG A 90 7.74 16.89 -16.30
N SER A 91 7.71 15.57 -16.43
CA SER A 91 8.17 14.87 -17.63
C SER A 91 7.67 13.41 -17.65
N ALA A 92 7.70 12.77 -18.83
CA ALA A 92 7.40 11.35 -18.96
C ALA A 92 8.39 10.47 -18.16
N MET A 93 9.68 10.85 -18.11
CA MET A 93 10.68 10.17 -17.31
C MET A 93 10.36 10.24 -15.81
N SER A 94 9.97 11.43 -15.32
CA SER A 94 9.56 11.61 -13.92
C SER A 94 8.33 10.76 -13.58
N ALA A 95 7.35 10.66 -14.48
CA ALA A 95 6.20 9.80 -14.30
C ALA A 95 6.59 8.31 -14.20
N ASN A 96 7.48 7.85 -15.09
CA ASN A 96 7.98 6.47 -15.05
C ASN A 96 8.70 6.15 -13.73
N ILE A 97 9.60 7.04 -13.28
CA ILE A 97 10.34 6.88 -12.02
C ILE A 97 9.37 6.79 -10.85
N VAL A 98 8.38 7.69 -10.78
CA VAL A 98 7.36 7.69 -9.72
C VAL A 98 6.59 6.38 -9.71
N VAL A 99 6.07 5.93 -10.87
CA VAL A 99 5.28 4.70 -10.96
C VAL A 99 6.09 3.48 -10.56
N VAL A 100 7.32 3.34 -11.05
CA VAL A 100 8.21 2.22 -10.70
C VAL A 100 8.53 2.23 -9.20
N THR A 101 8.87 3.39 -8.66
CA THR A 101 9.24 3.52 -7.24
C THR A 101 8.05 3.20 -6.34
N HIS A 102 6.89 3.83 -6.58
CA HIS A 102 5.68 3.63 -5.80
C HIS A 102 5.20 2.17 -5.84
N SER A 103 5.14 1.57 -7.03
CA SER A 103 4.69 0.18 -7.19
C SER A 103 5.66 -0.82 -6.58
N SER A 104 6.97 -0.61 -6.70
CA SER A 104 7.99 -1.50 -6.11
C SER A 104 7.95 -1.46 -4.58
N ILE A 105 7.85 -0.26 -3.99
CA ILE A 105 7.75 -0.09 -2.53
C ILE A 105 6.44 -0.71 -2.00
N GLY A 106 5.32 -0.47 -2.68
CA GLY A 106 4.03 -1.04 -2.31
C GLY A 106 4.02 -2.56 -2.37
N LEU A 107 4.60 -3.15 -3.42
CA LEU A 107 4.73 -4.60 -3.57
C LEU A 107 5.65 -5.20 -2.48
N ALA A 108 6.79 -4.58 -2.21
CA ALA A 108 7.68 -5.02 -1.14
C ALA A 108 7.00 -4.98 0.24
N GLY A 109 6.25 -3.90 0.53
CA GLY A 109 5.43 -3.80 1.74
C GLY A 109 4.42 -4.93 1.85
N PHE A 110 3.76 -5.29 0.74
CA PHE A 110 2.79 -6.39 0.71
C PHE A 110 3.44 -7.76 0.93
N VAL A 111 4.61 -8.02 0.35
CA VAL A 111 5.36 -9.26 0.59
C VAL A 111 5.76 -9.38 2.07
N LEU A 112 6.27 -8.31 2.69
CA LEU A 112 6.59 -8.32 4.12
C LEU A 112 5.35 -8.50 5.00
N PHE A 113 4.22 -7.93 4.60
CA PHE A 113 2.94 -8.14 5.28
C PHE A 113 2.50 -9.61 5.24
N LEU A 114 2.61 -10.28 4.08
CA LEU A 114 2.32 -11.71 3.98
C LEU A 114 3.30 -12.56 4.80
N ALA A 115 4.58 -12.22 4.78
CA ALA A 115 5.59 -12.92 5.58
C ALA A 115 5.27 -12.80 7.08
N TRP A 116 4.89 -11.61 7.55
CA TRP A 116 4.43 -11.41 8.92
C TRP A 116 3.16 -12.22 9.23
N LEU A 117 2.14 -12.16 8.37
CA LEU A 117 0.88 -12.89 8.55
C LEU A 117 1.09 -14.40 8.61
N SER A 118 2.06 -14.94 7.87
CA SER A 118 2.43 -16.37 7.91
C SER A 118 3.21 -16.77 9.17
N SER A 119 3.66 -15.80 9.95
CA SER A 119 4.40 -16.01 11.21
C SER A 119 3.55 -15.81 12.47
N LEU A 120 2.29 -15.39 12.30
CA LEU A 120 1.28 -15.32 13.37
C LEU A 120 0.73 -16.74 13.65
#